data_AF-A0A2H6F9P0-F1
#
_entry.id   AF-A0A2H6F9P0-F1
#
_cell.length_a   1.000
_cell.length_b   1.000
_cell.length_c   1.000
_cell.angle_alpha   90.00
_cell.angle_beta   90.00
_cell.angle_gamma   90.00
#
_symmetry.space_group_name_H-M   'P 1'
#
loop_
_entity.id
_entity.type
_entity.pdbx_description
1 polymer ?
#
loop_
_entity_poly.entity_id
_entity_poly.type
_entity_poly.pdbx_seq_one_letter_code
_entity_poly.pdbx_strand_id
1 'polypeptide(L)'
;MKRDILKKIYFNGGDDRDLDGFVEKFLPDGLLWIYIALNSEKPWEDVSGRLEKKKKALFVQEYNKAFLFSRSYRELARLFLGREIILHNLFLPHRAEAEPELFMRFERADDLRWKEVLELMS
;
A
#
# COMPACT_ATOMS: atom_id res chain seq x y z
N MET A 1 8.68 15.90 2.52
CA MET A 1 7.55 16.79 2.85
C MET A 1 6.18 16.10 2.71
N LYS A 2 5.72 15.71 1.51
CA LYS A 2 4.38 15.08 1.38
C LYS A 2 4.28 13.66 1.99
N ARG A 3 5.33 12.84 1.84
CA ARG A 3 5.44 11.55 2.56
C ARG A 3 5.40 11.70 4.08
N ASP A 4 5.88 12.83 4.60
CA ASP A 4 5.84 13.13 6.03
C ASP A 4 4.43 13.48 6.51
N ILE A 5 3.56 13.99 5.62
CA ILE A 5 2.15 14.27 5.92
C ILE A 5 1.40 12.96 6.13
N LEU A 6 1.55 11.99 5.22
CA LEU A 6 0.97 10.65 5.39
C LEU A 6 1.39 10.00 6.70
N LYS A 7 2.70 10.03 6.99
CA LYS A 7 3.22 9.48 8.24
C LYS A 7 2.64 10.18 9.46
N LYS A 8 2.45 11.50 9.41
CA LYS A 8 1.81 12.26 10.49
C LYS A 8 0.33 11.90 10.67
N ILE A 9 -0.43 11.76 9.59
CA ILE A 9 -1.89 11.54 9.64
C ILE A 9 -2.23 10.09 9.97
N TYR A 10 -1.62 9.13 9.28
CA TYR A 10 -2.02 7.72 9.35
C TYR A 10 -1.07 6.86 10.19
N PHE A 11 0.15 7.33 10.47
CA PHE A 11 1.19 6.51 11.10
C PHE A 11 1.85 7.22 12.29
N ASN A 12 1.20 8.20 12.91
CA ASN A 12 1.67 8.89 14.13
C ASN A 12 3.15 9.33 14.08
N GLY A 13 3.63 9.78 12.93
CA GLY A 13 5.02 10.18 12.71
C GLY A 13 6.04 9.03 12.77
N GLY A 14 5.61 7.79 12.47
CA GLY A 14 6.46 6.60 12.52
C GLY A 14 7.77 6.75 11.73
N ASP A 15 8.85 6.21 12.28
CA ASP A 15 10.15 6.18 11.61
C ASP A 15 10.20 4.99 10.64
N ASP A 16 10.33 5.28 9.34
CA ASP A 16 10.38 4.27 8.28
C ASP A 16 11.81 3.93 7.82
N ARG A 17 12.83 4.44 8.55
CA ARG A 17 14.22 4.03 8.36
C ARG A 17 14.45 2.61 8.85
N ASP A 18 13.83 2.26 9.98
CA ASP A 18 13.62 0.87 10.39
C ASP A 18 12.31 0.36 9.78
N LEU A 19 12.41 -0.12 8.54
CA LEU A 19 11.23 -0.56 7.79
C LEU A 19 10.54 -1.76 8.44
N ASP A 20 11.32 -2.67 9.04
CA ASP A 20 10.78 -3.85 9.70
C ASP A 20 9.99 -3.43 10.94
N GLY A 21 10.60 -2.62 11.83
CA GLY A 21 9.92 -2.07 13.00
C GLY A 21 8.69 -1.22 12.64
N PHE A 22 8.75 -0.45 11.55
CA PHE A 22 7.61 0.31 11.03
C PHE A 22 6.46 -0.63 10.64
N VAL A 23 6.74 -1.67 9.86
CA VAL A 23 5.74 -2.64 9.42
C VAL A 23 5.16 -3.37 10.61
N GLU A 24 5.99 -3.84 11.55
CA GLU A 24 5.49 -4.54 12.73
C GLU A 24 4.53 -3.69 13.57
N LYS A 25 4.81 -2.40 13.68
CA LYS A 25 4.01 -1.46 14.45
C LYS A 25 2.64 -1.19 13.81
N PHE A 26 2.58 -1.00 12.50
CA PHE A 26 1.38 -0.51 11.80
C PHE A 26 0.61 -1.58 11.02
N LEU A 27 1.17 -2.78 10.88
CA LEU A 27 0.48 -3.90 10.23
C LEU A 27 -0.88 -4.24 10.87
N PRO A 28 -1.05 -4.21 12.21
CA PRO A 28 -2.35 -4.47 12.84
C PRO A 28 -3.44 -3.45 12.52
N ASP A 29 -3.08 -2.24 12.07
CA ASP A 29 -4.03 -1.13 11.88
C ASP A 29 -4.84 -1.24 10.57
N GLY A 30 -4.43 -2.11 9.65
CA GLY A 30 -5.12 -2.31 8.35
C GLY A 30 -5.02 -1.12 7.39
N LEU A 31 -4.04 -0.23 7.62
CA LEU A 31 -3.77 0.97 6.82
C LEU A 31 -2.40 0.92 6.14
N LEU A 32 -1.60 -0.12 6.41
CA LEU A 32 -0.24 -0.25 5.88
C LEU A 32 -0.24 -0.34 4.36
N TRP A 33 -1.31 -0.86 3.75
CA TRP A 33 -1.48 -0.91 2.29
C TRP A 33 -1.32 0.46 1.60
N ILE A 34 -1.76 1.55 2.25
CA ILE A 34 -1.62 2.92 1.76
C ILE A 34 -0.13 3.28 1.66
N TYR A 35 0.61 2.97 2.73
CA TYR A 35 2.03 3.22 2.81
C TYR A 35 2.82 2.40 1.79
N ILE A 36 2.47 1.12 1.64
CA ILE A 36 3.07 0.22 0.65
C ILE A 36 2.88 0.78 -0.77
N ALA A 37 1.65 1.17 -1.13
CA ALA A 37 1.34 1.69 -2.46
C ALA A 37 2.19 2.93 -2.79
N LEU A 38 2.34 3.87 -1.86
CA LEU A 38 3.03 5.14 -2.13
C LEU A 38 4.55 5.12 -1.96
N ASN A 39 5.08 4.01 -1.46
CA ASN A 39 6.52 3.75 -1.34
C ASN A 39 6.86 2.44 -2.05
N SER A 40 6.43 2.33 -3.31
CA SER A 40 6.58 1.12 -4.12
C SER A 40 8.04 0.74 -4.41
N GLU A 41 8.98 1.66 -4.20
CA GLU A 41 10.42 1.45 -4.34
C GLU A 41 11.07 0.69 -3.16
N LYS A 42 10.36 0.52 -2.03
CA LYS A 42 10.90 -0.16 -0.85
C LYS A 42 11.02 -1.68 -1.11
N PRO A 43 11.95 -2.39 -0.44
CA PRO A 43 12.18 -3.82 -0.66
C PRO A 43 11.14 -4.70 0.05
N TRP A 44 9.89 -4.66 -0.43
CA TRP A 44 8.76 -5.32 0.23
C TRP A 44 8.85 -6.84 0.26
N GLU A 45 9.49 -7.44 -0.73
CA GLU A 45 9.77 -8.88 -0.75
C GLU A 45 10.68 -9.28 0.42
N ASP A 46 11.76 -8.53 0.65
CA ASP A 46 12.68 -8.76 1.75
C ASP A 46 12.00 -8.59 3.11
N VAL A 47 11.18 -7.54 3.26
CA VAL A 47 10.37 -7.32 4.47
C VAL A 47 9.48 -8.54 4.73
N SER A 48 8.75 -9.01 3.72
CA SER A 48 7.91 -10.21 3.83
C SER A 48 8.69 -11.47 4.18
N GLY A 49 9.95 -11.57 3.72
CA GLY A 49 10.87 -12.65 4.04
C GLY A 49 11.29 -12.67 5.52
N ARG A 50 11.41 -11.50 6.15
CA ARG A 50 11.85 -11.36 7.55
C ARG A 50 10.73 -11.42 8.59
N LEU A 51 9.47 -11.25 8.17
CA LEU A 51 8.31 -11.29 9.09
C LEU A 51 8.06 -12.68 9.68
N GLU A 52 7.67 -12.71 10.96
CA GLU A 52 7.17 -13.92 11.61
C GLU A 52 5.95 -14.50 10.86
N LYS A 53 5.81 -15.83 10.87
CA LYS A 53 4.78 -16.56 10.12
C LYS A 53 3.36 -16.02 10.32
N LYS A 54 2.99 -15.64 11.56
CA LYS A 54 1.67 -15.09 11.87
C LYS A 54 1.43 -13.72 11.25
N LYS A 55 2.45 -12.84 11.27
CA LYS A 55 2.39 -11.49 10.69
C LYS A 55 2.43 -11.53 9.15
N LYS A 56 3.12 -12.52 8.57
CA LYS A 56 3.22 -12.67 7.12
C LYS A 56 1.86 -12.75 6.42
N ALA A 57 0.89 -13.44 7.00
CA ALA A 57 -0.45 -13.54 6.41
C ALA A 57 -1.15 -12.17 6.33
N LEU A 58 -1.08 -11.38 7.40
CA LEU A 58 -1.62 -10.01 7.43
C LEU A 58 -0.88 -9.11 6.42
N PHE A 59 0.45 -9.21 6.37
CA PHE A 59 1.23 -8.42 5.42
C PHE A 59 0.87 -8.73 3.97
N VAL A 60 0.67 -10.01 3.63
CA VAL A 60 0.23 -10.41 2.28
C VAL A 60 -1.13 -9.80 1.94
N GLN A 61 -2.05 -9.71 2.90
CA GLN A 61 -3.36 -9.07 2.68
C GLN A 61 -3.22 -7.57 2.39
N GLU A 62 -2.45 -6.85 3.20
CA GLU A 62 -2.18 -5.43 3.02
C GLU A 62 -1.43 -5.16 1.70
N TYR A 63 -0.45 -5.98 1.36
CA TYR A 63 0.30 -5.85 0.12
C TYR A 63 -0.58 -6.09 -1.11
N ASN A 64 -1.41 -7.14 -1.10
CA ASN A 64 -2.32 -7.43 -2.20
C ASN A 64 -3.32 -6.30 -2.39
N LYS A 65 -3.84 -5.74 -1.30
CA LYS A 65 -4.72 -4.57 -1.35
C LYS A 65 -4.00 -3.38 -1.99
N ALA A 66 -2.78 -3.06 -1.55
CA ALA A 66 -1.96 -1.99 -2.12
C ALA A 66 -1.76 -2.17 -3.63
N PHE A 67 -1.40 -3.39 -4.05
CA PHE A 67 -1.20 -3.74 -5.45
C PHE A 67 -2.48 -3.52 -6.25
N LEU A 68 -3.59 -4.10 -5.83
CA LEU A 68 -4.86 -3.99 -6.54
C LEU A 68 -5.32 -2.54 -6.65
N PHE A 69 -5.20 -1.73 -5.59
CA PHE A 69 -5.53 -0.30 -5.64
C PHE A 69 -4.64 0.47 -6.60
N SER A 70 -3.33 0.23 -6.59
CA SER A 70 -2.40 0.88 -7.53
C SER A 70 -2.75 0.59 -8.99
N ARG A 71 -3.26 -0.62 -9.28
CA ARG A 71 -3.67 -1.03 -10.62
C ARG A 71 -5.05 -0.48 -11.00
N SER A 72 -6.06 -0.66 -10.16
CA SER A 72 -7.44 -0.25 -10.46
C SER A 72 -7.62 1.28 -10.54
N TYR A 73 -6.86 2.03 -9.74
CA TYR A 73 -6.94 3.50 -9.70
C TYR A 73 -5.78 4.18 -10.42
N ARG A 74 -5.15 3.51 -11.38
CA ARG A 74 -3.95 4.01 -12.09
C ARG A 74 -4.15 5.40 -12.69
N GLU A 75 -5.24 5.61 -13.42
CA GLU A 75 -5.52 6.90 -14.07
C GLU A 75 -5.83 8.00 -13.04
N LEU A 76 -6.48 7.65 -11.92
CA LEU A 76 -6.73 8.59 -10.82
C LEU A 76 -5.41 9.00 -10.15
N ALA A 77 -4.53 8.04 -9.86
CA ALA A 77 -3.20 8.32 -9.31
C ALA A 77 -2.38 9.20 -10.26
N ARG A 78 -2.43 8.93 -11.58
CA ARG A 78 -1.79 9.77 -12.59
C ARG A 78 -2.31 11.20 -12.60
N LEU A 79 -3.63 11.40 -12.49
CA LEU A 79 -4.25 12.71 -12.44
C LEU A 79 -3.80 13.53 -11.23
N PHE A 80 -3.81 12.93 -10.04
CA PHE A 80 -3.49 13.64 -8.79
C PHE A 80 -1.99 13.78 -8.55
N LEU A 81 -1.20 12.74 -8.84
CA LEU A 81 0.23 12.70 -8.52
C LEU A 81 1.13 13.11 -9.70
N GLY A 82 0.56 13.29 -10.90
CA GLY A 82 1.31 13.51 -12.14
C GLY A 82 2.08 12.28 -12.63
N ARG A 83 1.92 11.12 -11.98
CA ARG A 83 2.61 9.86 -12.29
C ARG A 83 1.80 8.65 -11.88
N GLU A 84 2.07 7.51 -12.51
CA GLU A 84 1.52 6.24 -12.06
C GLU A 84 2.26 5.71 -10.83
N ILE A 85 1.55 4.94 -10.01
CA ILE A 85 2.15 4.13 -8.96
C ILE A 85 2.40 2.75 -9.53
N ILE A 86 3.67 2.37 -9.65
CA ILE A 86 4.08 1.07 -10.14
C ILE A 86 4.50 0.23 -8.93
N LEU A 87 3.62 -0.67 -8.49
CA LEU A 87 3.90 -1.67 -7.46
C LEU A 87 3.93 -3.06 -8.10
N HIS A 88 4.98 -3.82 -7.84
CA HIS A 88 5.14 -5.16 -8.41
C HIS A 88 4.20 -6.17 -7.76
N ASN A 89 3.70 -7.12 -8.55
CA ASN A 89 2.90 -8.22 -8.02
C ASN A 89 3.83 -9.26 -7.36
N LEU A 90 3.64 -9.52 -6.07
CA LEU A 90 4.44 -10.51 -5.33
C LEU A 90 3.67 -11.80 -5.02
N PHE A 91 2.36 -11.71 -4.77
CA PHE A 91 1.61 -12.83 -4.17
C PHE A 91 0.35 -13.22 -4.93
N LEU A 92 -0.13 -12.40 -5.88
CA LEU A 92 -1.31 -12.71 -6.67
C LEU A 92 -0.94 -13.44 -7.97
N PRO A 93 -1.86 -14.22 -8.55
CA PRO A 93 -1.67 -14.78 -9.89
C PRO A 93 -1.43 -13.66 -10.92
N HIS A 94 -0.64 -13.91 -11.97
CA HIS A 94 -0.36 -12.91 -13.03
C HIS A 94 -1.63 -12.30 -13.65
N ARG A 95 -2.75 -13.03 -13.68
CA ARG A 95 -4.03 -12.48 -14.14
C ARG A 95 -4.46 -11.21 -13.40
N ALA A 96 -4.10 -11.05 -12.12
CA ALA A 96 -4.40 -9.86 -11.33
C ALA A 96 -3.70 -8.59 -11.85
N GLU A 97 -2.66 -8.73 -12.68
CA GLU A 97 -2.04 -7.58 -13.34
C GLU A 97 -2.93 -7.02 -14.44
N ALA A 98 -3.64 -7.89 -15.18
CA ALA A 98 -4.51 -7.49 -16.28
C ALA A 98 -5.93 -7.15 -15.82
N GLU A 99 -6.46 -7.89 -14.84
CA GLU A 99 -7.86 -7.82 -14.37
C GLU A 99 -7.91 -7.65 -12.84
N PRO A 100 -7.33 -6.57 -12.27
CA PRO A 100 -7.24 -6.38 -10.81
C PRO A 100 -8.61 -6.32 -10.11
N GLU A 101 -9.63 -5.79 -10.78
CA GLU A 101 -11.00 -5.70 -10.28
C GLU A 101 -11.63 -7.05 -9.93
N LEU A 102 -11.20 -8.15 -10.56
CA LEU A 102 -11.69 -9.49 -10.22
C LEU A 102 -11.18 -10.00 -8.86
N PHE A 103 -10.08 -9.42 -8.37
CA PHE A 103 -9.44 -9.82 -7.12
C PHE A 103 -9.74 -8.83 -5.99
N MET A 104 -10.18 -7.61 -6.33
CA MET A 104 -10.50 -6.59 -5.35
C MET A 104 -11.85 -6.87 -4.68
N ARG A 105 -11.84 -6.95 -3.34
CA ARG A 105 -13.07 -6.91 -2.54
C ARG A 105 -13.24 -5.48 -2.02
N PHE A 106 -14.15 -4.73 -2.63
CA PHE A 106 -14.35 -3.32 -2.32
C PHE A 106 -15.06 -3.14 -0.98
N GLU A 107 -14.41 -2.45 -0.04
CA GLU A 107 -15.10 -1.71 1.00
C GLU A 107 -15.14 -0.23 0.61
N ARG A 108 -16.32 0.40 0.68
CA ARG A 108 -16.47 1.83 0.33
C ARG A 108 -15.52 2.73 1.12
N ALA A 109 -15.19 2.35 2.36
CA ALA A 109 -14.25 3.07 3.19
C ALA A 109 -12.84 3.14 2.60
N ASP A 110 -12.38 2.08 1.93
CA ASP A 110 -11.04 2.03 1.35
C ASP A 110 -10.92 2.89 0.09
N ASP A 111 -11.96 2.91 -0.75
CA ASP A 111 -12.03 3.81 -1.91
C ASP A 111 -11.96 5.29 -1.49
N LEU A 112 -12.73 5.66 -0.45
CA LEU A 112 -12.71 7.02 0.10
C LEU A 112 -11.34 7.38 0.67
N ARG A 113 -10.71 6.48 1.43
CA ARG A 113 -9.36 6.68 1.97
C ARG A 113 -8.33 6.83 0.84
N TRP A 114 -8.43 6.03 -0.21
CA TRP A 114 -7.50 6.14 -1.34
C TRP A 114 -7.58 7.51 -2.01
N LYS A 115 -8.79 8.01 -2.26
CA LYS A 115 -9.02 9.33 -2.84
C LYS A 115 -8.48 10.45 -1.95
N GLU A 116 -8.78 10.41 -0.66
CA GLU A 116 -8.24 11.36 0.34
C GLU A 116 -6.70 11.38 0.30
N VAL A 117 -6.08 10.20 0.29
CA VAL A 117 -4.62 10.07 0.25
C VAL A 117 -4.02 10.65 -1.03
N LEU A 118 -4.63 10.38 -2.19
CA LEU A 118 -4.15 10.93 -3.46
C LEU A 118 -4.25 12.45 -3.49
N GLU A 119 -5.33 13.01 -2.95
CA GLU A 119 -5.51 14.46 -2.81
C GLU A 119 -4.46 15.07 -1.86
N LEU A 120 -4.24 14.46 -0.69
CA LEU A 120 -3.20 14.90 0.26
C LEU A 120 -1.78 14.87 -0.32
N MET A 121 -1.53 14.01 -1.32
CA MET A 121 -0.23 13.83 -1.96
C MET A 121 -0.06 14.63 -3.26
N SER A 122 -1.15 15.17 -3.81
CA SER A 122 -1.17 16.01 -5.01
C SER A 122 -0.47 17.36 -4.82
#